data_AF-A0A352CAL4-F1
#
_entry.id   AF-A0A352CAL4-F1
#
_cell.length_a   1.000
_cell.length_b   1.000
_cell.length_c   1.000
_cell.angle_alpha   90.00
_cell.angle_beta   90.00
_cell.angle_gamma   90.00
#
_symmetry.space_group_name_H-M   'P 1'
#
loop_
_entity.id
_entity.type
_entity.pdbx_description
1 polymer ?
#
loop_
_entity_poly.entity_id
_entity_poly.type
_entity_poly.pdbx_seq_one_letter_code
_entity_poly.pdbx_strand_id
1 'polypeptide(L)' 'IVNAFRAIAERNDSSLITVAPGIAEALFATALGLFAAIPAVIFYNKLAADIGRYGARLDGNAEEFSARLSRRLSERTQ' A
#
# COMPACT_ATOMS: atom_id res chain seq x y z
N ILE A 1 11.26 -20.32 -11.54
CA ILE A 1 10.81 -20.67 -12.92
C ILE A 1 11.96 -20.67 -13.94
N VAL A 2 12.63 -19.53 -14.21
CA VAL A 2 13.71 -19.47 -15.23
C VAL A 2 14.83 -20.50 -15.00
N ASN A 3 15.24 -20.70 -13.74
CA ASN A 3 16.25 -21.70 -13.38
C ASN A 3 15.78 -23.14 -13.64
N ALA A 4 14.50 -23.43 -13.43
CA ALA A 4 13.91 -24.73 -13.71
C ALA A 4 13.90 -25.00 -15.23
N PHE A 5 13.54 -24.01 -16.05
CA PHE A 5 13.56 -24.15 -17.52
C PHE A 5 14.98 -24.25 -18.11
N ARG A 6 15.97 -23.55 -17.54
CA ARG A 6 17.38 -23.72 -17.92
C ARG A 6 17.88 -25.15 -17.66
N ALA A 7 17.49 -25.74 -16.53
CA ALA A 7 17.88 -27.11 -16.19
C ALA A 7 17.28 -28.17 -17.15
N ILE A 8 16.09 -27.94 -17.72
CA ILE A 8 15.49 -28.82 -18.76
C ILE A 8 16.29 -28.70 -20.06
N ALA A 9 16.62 -27.46 -20.46
CA ALA A 9 17.35 -27.19 -21.69
C ALA A 9 18.77 -27.78 -21.68
N GLU A 10 19.46 -27.76 -20.54
CA GLU A 10 20.80 -28.35 -20.40
C GLU A 10 20.78 -29.88 -20.36
N ARG A 11 19.72 -30.48 -19.80
CA ARG A 11 19.64 -31.94 -19.62
C ARG A 11 19.06 -32.68 -20.83
N ASN A 12 18.46 -31.95 -21.79
CA ASN A 12 17.81 -32.50 -22.99
C ASN A 12 16.78 -33.62 -22.68
N ASP A 13 16.32 -33.66 -21.44
CA ASP A 13 15.37 -34.62 -20.87
C ASP A 13 14.16 -33.82 -20.38
N SER A 14 13.01 -34.09 -20.98
CA SER A 14 11.75 -33.40 -20.73
C SER A 14 10.98 -33.95 -19.52
N SER A 15 11.62 -34.80 -18.69
CA SER A 15 11.00 -35.35 -17.48
C SER A 15 10.59 -34.25 -16.49
N LEU A 16 9.28 -34.05 -16.38
CA LEU A 16 8.60 -33.08 -15.50
C LEU A 16 8.90 -33.29 -14.00
N ILE A 17 9.35 -34.48 -13.61
CA ILE A 17 9.61 -34.84 -12.22
C ILE A 17 10.80 -34.04 -11.66
N THR A 18 11.81 -33.76 -12.48
CA THR A 18 13.03 -33.07 -12.05
C THR A 18 12.84 -31.56 -11.84
N VAL A 19 11.79 -30.97 -12.42
CA VAL A 19 11.54 -29.52 -12.40
C VAL A 19 10.33 -29.09 -11.59
N ALA A 20 9.45 -30.03 -11.22
CA ALA A 20 8.29 -29.77 -10.38
C ALA A 20 8.62 -29.00 -9.08
N PRO A 21 9.73 -29.26 -8.36
CA PRO A 21 10.04 -28.54 -7.11
C PRO A 21 10.30 -27.03 -7.34
N GLY A 22 11.15 -26.66 -8.30
CA GLY A 22 11.53 -25.26 -8.53
C GLY A 22 10.45 -24.38 -9.17
N ILE A 23 9.40 -24.99 -9.72
CA ILE A 23 8.21 -24.27 -10.19
C ILE A 23 7.25 -24.01 -9.02
N ALA A 24 7.04 -24.99 -8.15
CA ALA A 24 6.20 -24.85 -6.96
C ALA A 24 6.70 -23.74 -6.03
N GLU A 25 8.00 -23.67 -5.76
CA GLU A 25 8.60 -22.62 -4.93
C GLU A 25 8.42 -21.21 -5.51
N ALA A 26 8.54 -21.08 -6.83
CA ALA A 26 8.38 -19.79 -7.48
C ALA A 26 6.92 -19.31 -7.47
N LEU A 27 5.96 -20.22 -7.66
CA LEU A 27 4.54 -19.90 -7.52
C LEU A 27 4.19 -19.53 -6.07
N PHE A 28 4.78 -20.21 -5.10
CA PHE A 28 4.62 -19.88 -3.68
C PHE A 28 5.15 -18.47 -3.36
N ALA A 29 6.33 -18.11 -3.88
CA ALA A 29 6.89 -16.77 -3.71
C ALA A 29 5.99 -15.67 -4.33
N THR A 30 5.37 -15.92 -5.49
CA THR A 30 4.40 -14.99 -6.08
C THR A 30 3.13 -14.87 -5.22
N ALA A 31 2.63 -15.98 -4.68
CA ALA A 31 1.48 -15.96 -3.78
C ALA A 31 1.78 -15.17 -2.49
N LEU A 32 2.97 -15.32 -1.91
CA LEU A 32 3.43 -14.52 -0.77
C LEU A 32 3.54 -13.04 -1.13
N GLY A 33 4.03 -12.71 -2.32
CA GLY A 33 4.10 -11.33 -2.81
C GLY A 33 2.72 -10.67 -2.87
N LEU A 34 1.72 -11.37 -3.42
CA LEU A 34 0.34 -10.88 -3.44
C LEU A 34 -0.27 -10.80 -2.04
N PHE A 35 -0.02 -11.79 -1.19
CA PHE A 35 -0.47 -11.81 0.20
C PHE A 35 0.07 -10.63 1.00
N ALA A 36 1.31 -10.21 0.76
CA ALA A 36 1.89 -9.02 1.39
C ALA A 36 1.39 -7.72 0.75
N ALA A 37 1.25 -7.67 -0.58
CA ALA A 37 0.91 -6.45 -1.31
C ALA A 37 -0.54 -5.99 -1.08
N ILE A 38 -1.51 -6.90 -1.08
CA ILE A 38 -2.93 -6.53 -0.99
C ILE A 38 -3.25 -5.83 0.35
N PRO A 39 -2.90 -6.37 1.52
CA PRO A 39 -3.12 -5.69 2.79
C PRO A 39 -2.36 -4.37 2.87
N ALA A 40 -1.11 -4.31 2.39
CA ALA A 40 -0.31 -3.09 2.42
C ALA A 40 -1.02 -1.93 1.70
N VAL A 41 -1.58 -2.19 0.52
CA VAL A 41 -2.33 -1.17 -0.25
C VAL A 41 -3.63 -0.77 0.44
N ILE A 42 -4.35 -1.72 1.05
CA ILE A 42 -5.56 -1.42 1.84
C ILE A 42 -5.22 -0.48 3.00
N PHE A 43 -4.17 -0.78 3.76
CA PHE A 43 -3.74 0.05 4.89
C PHE A 43 -3.26 1.43 4.43
N TYR A 44 -2.49 1.51 3.34
CA TYR A 44 -2.08 2.78 2.76
C TYR A 44 -3.29 3.66 2.43
N ASN A 45 -4.28 3.10 1.72
CA ASN A 45 -5.49 3.84 1.35
C ASN A 45 -6.30 4.27 2.57
N LYS A 46 -6.42 3.40 3.57
CA LYS A 46 -7.11 3.73 4.83
C LYS A 46 -6.43 4.89 5.55
N LEU A 47 -5.12 4.80 5.75
CA LEU A 47 -4.35 5.84 6.45
C LEU A 47 -4.34 7.15 5.68
N ALA A 48 -4.22 7.12 4.35
CA ALA A 48 -4.31 8.32 3.53
C ALA A 48 -5.68 9.00 3.67
N ALA A 49 -6.76 8.23 3.66
CA ALA A 49 -8.11 8.76 3.88
C ALA A 49 -8.30 9.29 5.30
N ASP A 50 -7.77 8.61 6.32
CA ASP A 50 -7.79 9.07 7.71
C ASP A 50 -7.06 10.41 7.86
N ILE A 51 -5.83 10.51 7.34
CA ILE A 51 -5.02 11.74 7.36
C ILE A 51 -5.77 12.89 6.66
N GLY A 52 -6.35 12.64 5.49
CA GLY A 52 -7.14 13.64 4.78
C GLY A 52 -8.33 14.17 5.61
N ARG A 53 -9.05 13.27 6.30
CA ARG A 53 -10.14 13.65 7.21
C ARG A 53 -9.63 14.46 8.41
N TYR A 54 -8.49 14.07 8.99
CA TYR A 54 -7.89 14.83 10.08
C TYR A 54 -7.45 16.22 9.63
N GLY A 55 -6.84 16.35 8.46
CA GLY A 55 -6.49 17.63 7.85
C GLY A 55 -7.70 18.55 7.70
N ALA A 56 -8.77 18.05 7.07
CA ALA A 56 -10.00 18.84 6.89
C ALA A 56 -10.62 19.31 8.23
N ARG A 57 -10.54 18.50 9.29
CA ARG A 57 -10.99 18.89 10.63
C ARG A 57 -10.11 20.00 11.23
N LEU A 58 -8.79 19.92 11.04
CA LEU A 58 -7.87 20.94 11.51
C LEU A 58 -8.10 22.27 10.80
N ASP A 59 -8.31 22.24 9.48
CA ASP A 59 -8.62 23.43 8.69
C ASP A 59 -9.93 24.08 9.16
N GLY A 60 -10.99 23.29 9.35
CA GLY A 60 -12.25 23.81 9.89
C GLY A 60 -12.12 24.41 11.29
N ASN A 61 -11.30 23.80 12.17
CA ASN A 61 -11.03 24.36 13.49
C ASN A 61 -10.24 25.68 13.42
N ALA A 62 -9.28 25.78 12.50
CA ALA A 62 -8.48 26.99 12.30
C ALA A 62 -9.34 28.14 11.75
N GLU A 63 -10.27 27.84 10.84
CA GLU A 63 -11.24 28.80 10.33
C GLU A 63 -12.16 29.33 11.44
N GLU A 64 -12.70 28.43 12.27
CA GLU A 64 -13.54 28.83 13.40
C GLU A 64 -12.76 29.69 14.41
N PHE A 65 -11.51 29.34 14.71
CA PHE A 65 -10.65 30.13 15.58
C PHE A 65 -10.42 31.53 15.02
N SER A 66 -10.13 31.63 13.71
CA SER A 66 -9.90 32.89 13.01
C SER A 66 -11.15 33.77 13.01
N ALA A 67 -12.32 33.18 12.76
CA ALA A 67 -13.61 33.87 12.81
C ALA A 67 -13.92 34.41 14.23
N ARG A 68 -13.69 33.60 15.27
CA ARG A 68 -13.87 34.03 16.67
C ARG A 68 -12.91 35.16 17.05
N LEU A 69 -11.65 35.09 16.62
CA LEU A 69 -10.66 36.14 16.89
C LEU A 69 -10.98 37.44 16.16
N SER A 70 -11.34 37.35 14.88
CA SER A 70 -11.78 38.49 14.07
C SER A 70 -12.96 39.21 14.71
N ARG A 71 -13.96 38.45 15.18
CA ARG A 71 -15.12 39.01 15.91
C ARG A 71 -14.70 39.76 17.17
N ARG A 72 -13.82 39.17 18.00
CA ARG A 72 -13.29 39.83 19.22
C ARG A 72 -12.51 41.10 18.92
N LEU A 73 -11.77 41.15 17.82
CA LEU A 73 -11.03 42.36 17.41
C LEU A 73 -12.00 43.44 16.96
N SER A 74 -12.98 43.08 16.13
CA SER A 74 -14.03 44.01 15.67
C SER A 74 -14.82 44.61 16.83
N GLU A 75 -15.14 43.80 17.86
CA GLU A 75 -15.83 44.24 19.09
C GLU A 75 -14.98 45.20 19.95
N ARG A 76 -13.65 45.23 19.83
CA ARG A 76 -12.77 46.16 20.59
C ARG A 76 -12.50 47.48 19.88
N THR A 77 -12.69 47.52 18.57
CA THR A 77 -12.45 48.72 17.74
C THR A 77 -13.68 49.62 17.60
N GLN A 78 -14.83 49.22 18.14
CA GLN A 78 -16.00 50.09 18.39
C GLN A 78 -16.02 50.53 19.85
#